data_AF-A0A955RS09-F1
#
_entry.id   AF-A0A955RS09-F1
#
_cell.length_a   1.000
_cell.length_b   1.000
_cell.length_c   1.000
_cell.angle_alpha   90.00
_cell.angle_beta   90.00
_cell.angle_gamma   90.00
#
_symmetry.space_group_name_H-M   'P 1'
#
loop_
_entity.id
_entity.type
_entity.pdbx_description
1 polymer ?
#
loop_
_entity_poly.entity_id
_entity_poly.type
_entity_poly.pdbx_seq_one_letter_code
_entity_poly.pdbx_strand_id
1 'polypeptide(L)'
;MEKSSNKTFTQLYEELETLVKEFEDGDVDIEDGIEKFKQGAGIAKELQSRLQVLENEIKEVKVEVDERTEDESPDTVPDDYSSADASLF
;
A
#
# COMPACT_ATOMS: atom_id res chain seq x y z
N MET A 1 -1.96 -7.71 33.27
CA MET A 1 -2.45 -7.60 31.87
C MET A 1 -2.26 -6.15 31.46
N GLU A 2 -1.13 -5.83 30.84
CA GLU A 2 -0.88 -4.47 30.37
C GLU A 2 -1.58 -4.29 29.01
N LYS A 3 -2.54 -3.37 28.95
CA LYS A 3 -3.24 -3.01 27.71
C LYS A 3 -2.25 -2.32 26.78
N SER A 4 -1.78 -3.02 25.75
CA SER A 4 -1.12 -2.39 24.60
C SER A 4 -2.14 -1.52 23.87
N SER A 5 -2.19 -0.22 24.21
CA SER A 5 -2.98 0.78 23.50
C SER A 5 -2.33 1.05 22.14
N ASN A 6 -2.57 0.17 21.17
CA ASN A 6 -2.18 0.42 19.79
C ASN A 6 -3.15 1.45 19.20
N LYS A 7 -2.68 2.69 18.98
CA LYS A 7 -3.48 3.77 18.40
C LYS A 7 -3.86 3.41 16.95
N THR A 8 -4.96 3.94 16.43
CA THR A 8 -5.32 3.82 15.01
C THR A 8 -4.53 4.81 14.16
N PHE A 9 -4.54 4.62 12.82
CA PHE A 9 -3.89 5.58 11.90
C PHE A 9 -4.47 6.99 12.08
N THR A 10 -5.79 7.12 12.11
CA THR A 10 -6.49 8.40 12.29
C THR A 10 -6.09 9.08 13.60
N GLN A 11 -6.04 8.32 14.70
CA GLN A 11 -5.65 8.89 16.00
C GLN A 11 -4.21 9.40 16.02
N LEU A 12 -3.28 8.67 15.39
CA LEU A 12 -1.89 9.12 15.24
C LEU A 12 -1.78 10.36 14.36
N TYR A 13 -2.58 10.42 13.29
CA TYR A 13 -2.60 11.56 12.40
C TYR A 13 -3.14 12.82 13.09
N GLU A 14 -4.25 12.71 13.82
CA GLU A 14 -4.82 13.80 14.63
C GLU A 14 -3.84 14.31 15.70
N GLU A 15 -3.08 13.40 16.31
CA GLU A 15 -2.04 13.75 17.30
C GLU A 15 -0.88 14.50 16.65
N LEU A 16 -0.46 14.10 15.44
CA LEU A 16 0.55 14.81 14.68
C LEU A 16 0.07 16.21 14.27
N GLU A 17 -1.18 16.34 13.80
CA GLU A 17 -1.78 17.64 13.47
C GLU A 17 -1.86 18.56 14.67
N THR A 18 -2.18 18.01 15.85
CA THR A 18 -2.20 18.77 17.10
C THR A 18 -0.81 19.31 17.44
N LEU A 19 0.23 18.46 17.35
CA LEU A 19 1.61 18.90 17.56
C LEU A 19 2.03 20.00 16.58
N VAL A 20 1.66 19.86 15.30
CA VAL A 20 1.97 20.89 14.29
C VAL A 20 1.31 22.23 14.63
N LYS A 21 0.04 22.23 15.03
CA LYS A 21 -0.65 23.45 15.46
C LYS A 21 0.05 24.13 16.65
N GLU A 22 0.50 23.34 17.62
CA GLU A 22 1.25 23.90 18.76
C GLU A 22 2.55 24.57 18.31
N PHE A 23 3.24 24.04 17.30
CA PHE A 23 4.42 24.70 16.71
C PHE A 23 4.06 25.98 15.94
N GLU A 24 2.93 25.99 15.23
CA GLU A 24 2.45 27.13 14.44
C GLU A 24 1.98 28.29 15.32
N ASP A 25 1.43 28.01 16.50
CA ASP A 25 1.00 29.02 17.47
C ASP A 25 2.17 29.86 18.02
N GLY A 26 3.41 29.39 17.87
CA GLY A 26 4.63 30.19 18.05
C GLY A 26 5.04 30.49 19.50
N ASP A 27 4.27 30.03 20.50
CA ASP A 27 4.56 30.16 21.93
C ASP A 27 5.09 28.84 22.52
N VAL A 28 6.07 28.24 21.83
CA VAL A 28 6.72 27.00 22.27
C VAL A 28 8.12 27.34 22.78
N ASP A 29 8.34 27.03 24.06
CA ASP A 29 9.68 27.09 24.65
C ASP A 29 10.63 26.13 23.89
N ILE A 30 11.91 26.49 23.77
CA ILE A 30 12.89 25.71 22.98
C ILE A 30 13.08 24.30 23.56
N GLU A 31 13.10 24.16 24.89
CA GLU A 31 13.27 22.85 25.54
C GLU A 31 12.06 21.95 25.26
N ASP A 32 10.85 22.51 25.43
CA ASP A 32 9.59 21.82 25.11
C ASP A 32 9.47 21.52 23.61
N GLY A 33 9.94 22.42 22.75
CA GLY A 33 9.92 22.27 21.30
C GLY A 33 10.78 21.09 20.83
N ILE A 34 11.93 20.85 21.48
CA ILE A 34 12.76 19.68 21.18
C ILE A 34 12.04 18.37 21.54
N GLU A 35 11.33 18.33 22.67
CA GLU A 35 10.56 17.16 23.07
C GLU A 35 9.40 16.89 22.11
N LYS A 36 8.60 17.92 21.81
CA LYS A 36 7.49 17.85 20.85
C LYS A 36 7.96 17.45 19.46
N PHE A 37 9.13 17.91 19.03
CA PHE A 37 9.70 17.54 17.73
C PHE A 37 10.04 16.05 17.69
N LYS A 38 10.66 15.52 18.75
CA LYS A 38 10.96 14.08 18.86
C LYS A 38 9.67 13.25 18.85
N GLN A 39 8.64 13.70 19.55
CA GLN A 39 7.32 13.05 19.56
C GLN A 39 6.70 13.04 18.15
N GLY A 40 6.65 14.19 17.48
CA GLY A 40 6.14 14.32 16.11
C GLY A 40 6.90 13.46 15.11
N ALA A 41 8.24 13.41 15.20
CA ALA A 41 9.06 12.54 14.37
C ALA A 41 8.77 11.05 14.60
N GLY A 42 8.51 10.65 15.85
CA GLY A 42 8.09 9.29 16.19
C GLY A 42 6.75 8.92 15.56
N ILE A 43 5.75 9.80 15.70
CA ILE A 43 4.41 9.62 15.14
C ILE A 43 4.48 9.55 13.61
N ALA A 44 5.20 10.46 12.97
CA ALA A 44 5.38 10.47 11.51
C ALA A 44 6.00 9.16 11.00
N LYS A 45 7.00 8.63 11.70
CA LYS A 45 7.63 7.34 11.36
C LYS A 45 6.66 6.17 11.50
N GLU A 46 5.79 6.19 12.51
CA GLU A 46 4.78 5.15 12.70
C GLU A 46 3.71 5.20 11.60
N LEU A 47 3.23 6.40 11.24
CA LEU A 47 2.30 6.59 10.13
C LEU A 47 2.90 6.09 8.81
N GLN A 48 4.15 6.43 8.50
CA GLN A 48 4.86 5.95 7.30
C GLN A 48 4.94 4.42 7.28
N SER A 49 5.25 3.80 8.42
CA SER A 49 5.36 2.34 8.51
C SER A 49 4.01 1.66 8.24
N ARG A 50 2.91 2.23 8.75
CA ARG A 50 1.54 1.72 8.49
C ARG A 50 1.14 1.85 7.03
N LEU A 51 1.47 2.98 6.39
CA LEU A 51 1.22 3.17 4.96
C LEU A 51 2.00 2.14 4.12
N GLN A 52 3.26 1.89 4.46
CA GLN A 52 4.07 0.91 3.75
C GLN A 52 3.49 -0.52 3.85
N VAL A 53 2.95 -0.90 5.00
CA VAL A 53 2.26 -2.19 5.17
C VAL A 53 1.03 -2.26 4.27
N LEU A 54 0.18 -1.24 4.30
CA LEU A 54 -1.03 -1.17 3.45
C LEU A 54 -0.69 -1.19 1.96
N GLU A 55 0.36 -0.48 1.54
CA GLU A 55 0.84 -0.50 0.16
C GLU A 55 1.29 -1.90 -0.28
N ASN A 56 1.94 -2.65 0.61
CA ASN A 56 2.37 -4.01 0.31
C ASN A 56 1.18 -4.96 0.20
N GLU A 57 0.21 -4.88 1.12
CA GLU A 57 -1.03 -5.65 1.04
C GLU A 57 -1.78 -5.39 -0.27
N ILE A 58 -1.87 -4.12 -0.71
CA ILE A 58 -2.50 -3.78 -1.99
C ILE A 58 -1.73 -4.37 -3.19
N LYS A 59 -0.39 -4.42 -3.13
CA LYS A 59 0.43 -5.03 -4.19
C LYS A 59 0.20 -6.53 -4.27
N GLU A 60 0.16 -7.23 -3.14
CA GLU A 60 -0.11 -8.66 -3.08
C GLU A 60 -1.48 -9.00 -3.69
N VAL A 61 -2.53 -8.27 -3.30
CA VAL A 61 -3.88 -8.48 -3.84
C VAL A 61 -3.93 -8.24 -5.36
N LYS A 62 -3.18 -7.25 -5.88
CA LYS A 62 -3.12 -7.01 -7.33
C LYS A 62 -2.49 -8.18 -8.09
N VAL A 63 -1.42 -8.77 -7.55
CA VAL A 63 -0.75 -9.93 -8.15
C VAL A 63 -1.72 -11.13 -8.19
N GLU A 64 -2.42 -11.42 -7.09
CA GLU A 64 -3.40 -12.52 -7.02
C GLU A 64 -4.60 -12.35 -7.98
N VAL A 65 -4.94 -11.11 -8.35
CA VAL A 65 -6.02 -10.84 -9.31
C VAL A 65 -5.51 -10.99 -10.74
N ASP A 66 -4.26 -10.60 -11.02
CA ASP A 66 -3.62 -10.69 -12.33
C ASP A 66 -3.37 -12.15 -12.74
N GLU A 67 -2.85 -12.98 -11.82
CA GLU A 67 -2.57 -14.41 -12.05
C GLU A 67 -3.85 -15.26 -12.29
N ARG A 68 -5.04 -14.71 -12.07
CA ARG A 68 -6.33 -15.37 -12.37
C ARG A 68 -6.84 -15.13 -13.80
N THR A 69 -6.11 -14.40 -14.63
CA THR A 69 -6.54 -14.05 -16.00
C THR A 69 -5.83 -14.82 -17.13
N GLU A 70 -4.98 -15.80 -16.83
CA GLU A 70 -4.24 -16.60 -17.83
C GLU A 70 -4.78 -18.03 -18.05
N ASP A 71 -6.08 -18.29 -17.81
CA ASP A 71 -6.74 -19.56 -18.17
C ASP A 71 -7.90 -19.30 -19.16
N GLU A 72 -7.56 -18.76 -20.33
CA GLU A 72 -8.30 -19.05 -21.56
C GLU A 72 -7.29 -19.48 -22.62
N SER A 73 -7.05 -20.79 -22.68
CA SER A 73 -6.37 -21.42 -23.79
C SER A 73 -7.35 -21.46 -24.98
N PRO A 74 -7.10 -20.80 -26.12
CA PRO A 74 -7.86 -21.09 -27.31
C PRO A 74 -7.36 -22.42 -27.87
N ASP A 75 -8.20 -23.43 -27.70
CA ASP A 75 -8.37 -24.63 -28.50
C ASP A 75 -7.31 -24.88 -29.58
N THR A 76 -6.58 -25.98 -29.39
CA THR A 76 -5.92 -26.72 -30.46
C THR A 76 -6.87 -26.93 -31.65
N VAL A 77 -6.54 -26.35 -32.80
CA VAL A 77 -6.92 -26.96 -34.08
C VAL A 77 -5.65 -27.57 -34.66
N PRO A 78 -5.54 -28.92 -34.73
CA PRO A 78 -4.50 -29.55 -35.51
C PRO A 78 -4.72 -29.18 -36.98
N ASP A 79 -3.78 -28.45 -37.57
CA ASP A 79 -3.63 -28.31 -39.03
C ASP A 79 -3.19 -29.66 -39.63
N ASP A 80 -4.08 -30.66 -39.54
CA ASP A 80 -4.00 -31.89 -40.30
C ASP A 80 -5.40 -32.30 -40.77
N TYR A 81 -5.97 -31.48 -41.66
CA TYR A 81 -7.07 -31.90 -42.52
C TYR A 81 -6.85 -31.47 -43.96
N SER A 82 -6.71 -32.51 -44.79
CA SER A 82 -6.91 -32.58 -46.24
C SER A 82 -5.72 -32.27 -47.14
N SER A 83 -4.98 -33.35 -47.35
CA SER A 83 -4.57 -33.79 -48.68
C SER A 83 -5.59 -33.50 -49.80
N ALA A 84 -5.03 -33.28 -50.99
CA ALA A 84 -5.62 -33.46 -52.31
C ALA A 84 -6.77 -32.52 -52.74
N ASP A 85 -6.41 -31.46 -53.46
CA ASP A 85 -7.07 -31.19 -54.74
C ASP A 85 -5.99 -30.94 -55.82
N ALA A 86 -5.85 -31.96 -56.67
CA ALA A 86 -5.24 -31.85 -57.98
C ALA A 86 -6.28 -31.26 -58.94
N SER A 87 -6.19 -29.95 -59.18
CA SER A 87 -6.86 -29.28 -60.30
C SER A 87 -5.86 -28.24 -60.82
N LEU A 88 -5.01 -28.63 -61.77
CA LEU A 88 -5.21 -28.33 -63.19
C LEU A 88 -5.42 -26.84 -63.43
N PHE A 89 -4.33 -26.08 -63.49
CA PHE A 89 -4.07 -25.03 -64.49
C PHE A 89 -2.56 -24.78 -64.57
#